data_AF-A0A842L952-F1
#
_entry.id   AF-A0A842L952-F1
#
_cell.length_a   1.000
_cell.length_b   1.000
_cell.length_c   1.000
_cell.angle_alpha   90.00
_cell.angle_beta   90.00
_cell.angle_gamma   90.00
#
_symmetry.space_group_name_H-M   'P 1'
#
loop_
_entity.id
_entity.type
_entity.pdbx_description
1 polymer ?
#
loop_
_entity_poly.entity_id
_entity_poly.type
_entity_poly.pdbx_seq_one_letter_code
_entity_poly.pdbx_strand_id
1 'polypeptide(L)'
;MFKAFREGADGVFVGGCHLGNSHYESGNYKCKRRAELTEDILKELGIEKRRSRFEWISAVRGEKFQMQIYKYFKGVRSTQKIYR
;
A
#
# COMPACT_ATOMS: atom_id res chain seq x y z
N MET A 1 -2.36 -6.23 -6.75
CA MET A 1 -1.41 -6.63 -5.69
C MET A 1 -0.62 -7.87 -6.10
N PHE A 2 -1.19 -9.07 -6.03
CA PHE A 2 -0.48 -10.33 -6.32
C PHE A 2 0.19 -10.40 -7.69
N LYS A 3 -0.50 -9.96 -8.75
CA LYS A 3 0.07 -9.88 -10.11
C LYS A 3 1.35 -9.03 -10.16
N ALA A 4 1.38 -7.88 -9.49
CA ALA A 4 2.53 -7.00 -9.49
C ALA A 4 3.74 -7.66 -8.79
N PHE A 5 3.52 -8.34 -7.66
CA PHE A 5 4.58 -9.12 -7.02
C PHE A 5 5.05 -10.29 -7.90
N ARG A 6 4.13 -10.98 -8.56
CA ARG A 6 4.45 -12.03 -9.54
C ARG A 6 5.29 -11.51 -10.72
N GLU A 7 5.11 -10.24 -11.10
CA GLU A 7 5.88 -9.57 -12.15
C GLU A 7 7.20 -8.96 -11.66
N GLY A 8 7.58 -9.16 -10.40
CA GLY A 8 8.87 -8.72 -9.87
C GLY A 8 8.86 -7.36 -9.16
N ALA A 9 7.69 -6.83 -8.80
CA ALA A 9 7.64 -5.57 -8.04
C ALA A 9 8.33 -5.69 -6.68
N ASP A 10 9.27 -4.79 -6.40
CA ASP A 10 9.89 -4.64 -5.07
C ASP A 10 8.89 -4.20 -4.01
N GLY A 11 7.86 -3.45 -4.41
CA GLY A 11 6.74 -3.12 -3.57
C GLY A 11 5.56 -2.55 -4.35
N VAL A 12 4.39 -2.55 -3.71
CA VAL A 12 3.17 -1.93 -4.22
C VAL A 12 2.59 -0.93 -3.22
N PHE A 13 2.28 0.28 -3.69
CA PHE A 13 1.56 1.31 -2.95
C PHE A 13 0.17 1.50 -3.53
N VAL A 14 -0.86 1.56 -2.68
CA VAL A 14 -2.25 1.81 -3.07
C VAL A 14 -2.75 3.05 -2.33
N GLY A 15 -3.12 4.08 -3.08
CA GLY A 15 -3.70 5.31 -2.55
C GLY A 15 -5.20 5.39 -2.83
N GLY A 16 -5.96 5.92 -1.88
CA GLY A 16 -7.38 6.21 -2.05
C GLY A 16 -7.83 7.47 -1.31
N CYS A 17 -9.06 7.91 -1.58
CA CYS A 17 -9.68 9.04 -0.87
C CYS A 17 -9.83 8.73 0.63
N HIS A 18 -9.94 9.78 1.46
CA HIS A 18 -10.32 9.62 2.88
C HIS A 18 -11.59 8.81 3.02
N LEU A 19 -11.64 7.93 4.02
CA LEU A 19 -12.85 7.18 4.35
C LEU A 19 -13.99 8.16 4.62
N GLY A 20 -15.16 7.88 4.05
CA GLY A 20 -16.31 8.79 4.05
C GLY A 20 -16.32 9.81 2.91
N ASN A 21 -15.18 10.05 2.24
CA ASN A 21 -15.04 11.03 1.16
C ASN A 21 -14.72 10.37 -0.19
N SER A 22 -15.20 9.15 -0.42
CA SER A 22 -15.04 8.53 -1.75
C SER A 22 -15.91 9.27 -2.75
N HIS A 23 -15.37 9.58 -3.94
CA HIS A 23 -16.17 10.14 -5.02
C HIS A 23 -17.32 9.22 -5.44
N TYR A 24 -17.12 7.91 -5.28
CA TYR A 24 -18.12 6.86 -5.55
C TYR A 24 -18.70 6.30 -4.25
N GLU A 25 -18.93 7.18 -3.28
CA GLU A 25 -19.54 6.94 -1.97
C GLU A 25 -18.78 5.95 -1.07
N SER A 26 -18.81 4.66 -1.41
CA SER A 26 -18.36 3.56 -0.54
C SER A 26 -17.21 2.72 -1.11
N GLY A 27 -16.68 3.09 -2.28
CA GLY A 27 -15.63 2.33 -2.98
C GLY A 27 -14.38 2.07 -2.13
N ASN A 28 -13.94 3.09 -1.37
CA ASN A 28 -12.79 2.96 -0.47
C ASN A 28 -13.04 2.05 0.74
N TYR A 29 -14.26 1.93 1.25
CA TYR A 29 -14.59 0.96 2.31
C TYR A 29 -14.49 -0.48 1.80
N LYS A 30 -14.92 -0.75 0.57
CA LYS A 30 -14.72 -2.07 -0.07
C LYS A 30 -13.22 -2.35 -0.25
N CYS A 31 -12.46 -1.33 -0.67
CA CYS A 31 -11.00 -1.43 -0.79
C CYS A 31 -10.32 -1.69 0.56
N LYS A 32 -10.72 -1.02 1.64
CA LYS A 32 -10.19 -1.23 3.00
C LYS A 32 -10.33 -2.68 3.47
N ARG A 33 -11.52 -3.26 3.33
CA ARG A 33 -11.75 -4.68 3.70
C ARG A 33 -10.88 -5.64 2.89
N ARG A 34 -10.72 -5.36 1.58
CA ARG A 34 -9.82 -6.15 0.72
C ARG A 34 -8.35 -5.96 1.12
N ALA A 35 -7.96 -4.76 1.51
CA ALA A 35 -6.60 -4.44 1.94
C ALA A 35 -6.21 -5.25 3.18
N GLU A 36 -7.08 -5.30 4.19
CA GLU A 36 -6.87 -6.07 5.42
C GLU A 36 -6.62 -7.56 5.10
N LEU A 37 -7.54 -8.19 4.35
CA LEU A 37 -7.36 -9.60 3.93
C LEU A 37 -6.13 -9.80 3.05
N THR A 38 -5.82 -8.84 2.16
CA THR A 38 -4.66 -8.92 1.29
C THR A 38 -3.35 -8.86 2.10
N GLU A 39 -3.28 -8.02 3.13
CA GLU A 39 -2.10 -7.93 4.01
C GLU A 39 -1.84 -9.26 4.74
N ASP A 40 -2.91 -9.93 5.21
CA ASP A 40 -2.80 -11.24 5.84
C ASP A 40 -2.32 -12.31 4.85
N ILE A 41 -2.89 -12.37 3.65
CA ILE A 41 -2.45 -13.30 2.60
C ILE A 41 -0.99 -13.04 2.19
N LEU A 42 -0.58 -11.77 2.04
CA LEU A 42 0.80 -11.43 1.68
C LEU A 42 1.78 -11.91 2.76
N LYS A 43 1.41 -11.80 4.05
CA LYS A 43 2.19 -12.30 5.17
C LYS A 43 2.34 -13.82 5.11
N GLU A 44 1.26 -14.56 4.82
CA GLU A 44 1.30 -16.02 4.65
C GLU A 44 2.18 -16.45 3.47
N LEU A 45 2.22 -15.65 2.40
CA LEU A 45 3.11 -15.87 1.25
C LEU A 45 4.57 -15.45 1.51
N GLY A 46 4.92 -15.03 2.73
CA GLY A 46 6.28 -14.60 3.08
C GLY A 46 6.68 -13.24 2.48
N ILE A 47 5.72 -12.46 1.98
CA ILE A 47 5.98 -11.12 1.45
C ILE A 47 6.05 -10.15 2.62
N GLU A 48 7.21 -9.51 2.76
CA GLU A 48 7.46 -8.66 3.91
C GLU A 48 6.52 -7.45 3.96
N LYS A 49 5.98 -7.15 5.16
CA LYS A 49 4.90 -6.15 5.36
C LYS A 49 5.23 -4.78 4.79
N ARG A 50 6.50 -4.38 4.82
CA ARG A 50 6.97 -3.09 4.28
C ARG A 50 6.89 -2.98 2.76
N ARG A 51 6.74 -4.09 2.04
CA ARG A 51 6.63 -4.14 0.57
C ARG A 51 5.23 -3.77 0.06
N SER A 52 4.21 -3.79 0.91
CA SER A 52 2.86 -3.33 0.58
C SER A 52 2.43 -2.16 1.46
N ARG A 53 1.72 -1.19 0.91
CA ARG A 53 1.14 -0.09 1.69
C ARG A 53 -0.19 0.40 1.12
N PHE A 54 -1.17 0.59 2.00
CA PHE A 54 -2.44 1.24 1.70
C PHE A 54 -2.51 2.58 2.45
N GLU A 55 -2.84 3.66 1.74
CA GLU A 55 -2.94 5.00 2.33
C GLU A 55 -4.20 5.72 1.87
N TRP A 56 -4.81 6.45 2.80
CA TRP A 56 -5.98 7.30 2.55
C TRP A 56 -5.56 8.77 2.57
N ILE A 57 -5.50 9.39 1.40
CA ILE A 57 -4.93 10.72 1.16
C ILE A 57 -5.89 11.49 0.25
N SER A 58 -6.31 12.69 0.68
CA SER A 58 -7.17 13.56 -0.13
C SER A 58 -6.34 14.29 -1.19
N ALA A 59 -6.98 14.71 -2.29
CA ALA A 59 -6.31 15.42 -3.38
C ALA A 59 -5.52 16.67 -2.92
N VAL A 60 -6.02 17.37 -1.90
CA VAL A 60 -5.40 18.60 -1.35
C VAL A 60 -4.23 18.34 -0.38
N ARG A 61 -3.89 17.07 -0.09
CA ARG A 61 -2.85 16.72 0.91
C ARG A 61 -1.53 16.28 0.26
N GLY A 62 -0.97 17.14 -0.58
CA GLY A 62 0.29 16.91 -1.30
C GLY A 62 1.46 16.58 -0.37
N GLU A 63 1.66 17.36 0.70
CA GLU A 63 2.74 17.13 1.67
C GLU A 63 2.62 15.76 2.35
N LYS A 64 1.39 15.35 2.70
CA LYS A 64 1.14 14.02 3.27
C LYS A 64 1.53 12.94 2.26
N PHE A 65 1.16 13.10 0.99
CA PHE A 65 1.53 12.16 -0.07
C PHE A 65 3.04 12.04 -0.19
N GLN A 66 3.76 13.16 -0.30
CA GLN A 66 5.23 13.18 -0.38
C GLN A 66 5.86 12.44 0.81
N MET A 67 5.45 12.77 2.04
CA MET A 67 5.96 12.14 3.25
C MET A 67 5.69 10.62 3.26
N GLN A 68 4.48 10.19 2.90
CA GLN A 68 4.11 8.77 2.91
C GLN A 68 4.85 7.96 1.86
N ILE A 69 5.01 8.51 0.65
CA ILE A 69 5.83 7.88 -0.41
C ILE A 69 7.29 7.78 0.02
N TYR A 70 7.86 8.82 0.63
CA TYR A 70 9.24 8.78 1.11
C TYR A 70 9.44 7.71 2.19
N LYS A 71 8.55 7.65 3.19
CA LYS A 71 8.57 6.62 4.25
C LYS A 71 8.44 5.22 3.66
N TYR A 72 7.52 5.05 2.72
CA TYR A 72 7.29 3.80 2.02
C TYR A 72 8.55 3.33 1.27
N PHE A 73 9.12 4.19 0.43
CA PHE A 73 10.32 3.90 -0.35
C PHE A 73 11.50 3.48 0.53
N LYS A 74 11.76 4.21 1.63
CA LYS A 74 12.79 3.82 2.61
C LYS A 74 12.51 2.46 3.23
N GLY A 75 11.26 2.17 3.54
CA GLY A 75 10.81 0.88 4.04
C GLY A 75 11.14 -0.26 3.07
N VAL A 76 10.74 -0.13 1.80
CA VAL A 76 11.03 -1.14 0.76
C VAL A 76 12.53 -1.34 0.58
N ARG A 77 13.32 -0.26 0.49
CA ARG A 77 14.78 -0.37 0.31
C ARG A 77 15.46 -1.08 1.48
N SER A 78 14.92 -0.97 2.70
CA SER A 78 15.47 -1.67 3.87
C SER A 78 15.26 -3.19 3.81
N THR A 79 14.19 -3.68 3.16
CA THR A 79 13.95 -5.12 3.03
C THR A 79 14.89 -5.76 2.02
N GLN A 80 15.30 -5.06 0.96
CA GLN A 80 16.27 -5.58 -0.03
C GLN A 80 17.64 -5.91 0.58
N LYS A 81 18.05 -5.26 1.68
CA LYS A 81 19.28 -5.61 2.41
C LYS A 81 19.20 -6.94 3.16
N ILE A 82 18.01 -7.49 3.34
CA ILE A 82 17.79 -8.77 4.02
C ILE A 82 17.91 -9.92 3.02
N TYR A 83 17.55 -9.68 1.75
CA TYR A 83 17.52 -10.69 0.69
C TYR A 83 18.75 -10.66 -0.24
N ARG A 84 19.73 -9.79 0.03
CA ARG A 84 21.05 -9.74 -0.63
C ARG A 84 22.12 -9.98 0.42
#